data_AF-A0A6J4QHD7-F1
#
_entry.id   AF-A0A6J4QHD7-F1
#
_cell.length_a   1.000
_cell.length_b   1.000
_cell.length_c   1.000
_cell.angle_alpha   90.00
_cell.angle_beta   90.00
_cell.angle_gamma   90.00
#
_symmetry.space_group_name_H-M   'P 1'
#
loop_
_entity.id
_entity.type
_entity.pdbx_description
1 polymer ?
#
loop_
_entity_poly.entity_id
_entity_poly.type
_entity_poly.pdbx_seq_one_letter_code
_entity_poly.pdbx_strand_id
1 'polypeptide(L)'
;MSVARAVDPRRLVFVDEMGTNTALSPLYAYAPKGRRAYAKVPRNRGANTTLLASMSLQGMGPCVAVEGPTTARVFEAYVEKVLAPSLRRGQIVVLDNLSAHKSQRARELIEERSCQLLYLPPYSPDFNPIEEGFSKIKGALRKAGARTRETLIDALGVAISAITTRDAQGFFEHGGYRLPVHFL
;
A
#
# COMPACT_ATOMS: atom_id res chain seq x y z
N MET A 1 28.95 -14.51 -17.10
CA MET A 1 27.83 -15.47 -16.94
C MET A 1 26.82 -14.87 -15.99
N SER A 2 25.79 -14.17 -16.49
CA SER A 2 24.74 -13.57 -15.66
C SER A 2 23.62 -14.56 -15.46
N VAL A 3 23.42 -15.01 -14.22
CA VAL A 3 22.22 -15.75 -13.83
C VAL A 3 21.49 -14.87 -12.83
N ALA A 4 20.70 -13.92 -13.36
CA ALA A 4 19.72 -13.23 -12.56
C ALA A 4 18.70 -14.28 -12.11
N ARG A 5 18.90 -14.81 -10.91
CA ARG A 5 17.99 -15.77 -10.28
C ARG A 5 16.66 -15.03 -10.10
N ALA A 6 15.61 -15.47 -10.79
CA ALA A 6 14.27 -14.92 -10.60
C ALA A 6 13.92 -15.01 -9.10
N VAL A 7 13.62 -13.86 -8.49
CA VAL A 7 13.25 -13.80 -7.07
C VAL A 7 11.88 -14.44 -6.91
N ASP A 8 11.74 -15.40 -5.99
CA ASP A 8 10.46 -16.04 -5.69
C ASP A 8 9.47 -15.01 -5.12
N PRO A 9 8.36 -14.69 -5.82
CA PRO A 9 7.41 -13.68 -5.39
C PRO A 9 6.78 -13.93 -4.02
N ARG A 10 6.76 -15.19 -3.54
CA ARG A 10 6.26 -15.56 -2.21
C ARG A 10 7.08 -14.97 -1.07
N ARG A 11 8.31 -14.56 -1.36
CA ARG A 11 9.22 -13.94 -0.39
C ARG A 11 9.08 -12.43 -0.35
N LEU A 12 8.45 -11.81 -1.34
CA LEU A 12 8.37 -10.36 -1.47
C LEU A 12 7.29 -9.77 -0.56
N VAL A 13 7.63 -8.66 0.08
CA VAL A 13 6.73 -7.83 0.86
C VAL A 13 6.94 -6.39 0.40
N PHE A 14 5.99 -5.84 -0.36
CA PHE A 14 6.03 -4.45 -0.79
C PHE A 14 5.53 -3.56 0.33
N VAL A 15 6.18 -2.41 0.53
CA VAL A 15 5.82 -1.43 1.55
C VAL A 15 5.78 -0.06 0.89
N ASP A 16 4.74 0.70 1.19
CA ASP A 16 4.55 2.04 0.65
C ASP A 16 3.48 2.80 1.44
N GLU A 17 3.23 4.06 1.05
CA GLU A 17 2.16 4.88 1.59
C GLU A 17 1.14 5.39 0.56
N MET A 18 -0.07 5.67 1.05
CA MET A 18 -1.03 6.48 0.32
C MET A 18 -1.69 7.56 1.18
N GLY A 19 -1.84 8.77 0.62
CA GLY A 19 -2.63 9.84 1.22
C GLY A 19 -4.11 9.78 0.87
N THR A 20 -4.98 10.05 1.84
CA THR A 20 -6.43 10.25 1.69
C THR A 20 -6.94 11.38 2.60
N ASN A 21 -8.16 11.87 2.39
CA ASN A 21 -8.80 12.91 3.21
C ASN A 21 -10.33 12.86 3.08
N THR A 22 -11.02 13.64 3.90
CA THR A 22 -12.50 13.67 4.01
C THR A 22 -13.21 14.28 2.80
N ALA A 23 -12.48 14.91 1.87
CA ALA A 23 -13.02 15.45 0.63
C ALA A 23 -12.97 14.46 -0.54
N LEU A 24 -12.51 13.22 -0.31
CA LEU A 24 -12.50 12.19 -1.33
C LEU A 24 -13.94 11.86 -1.81
N SER A 25 -14.14 11.91 -3.12
CA SER A 25 -15.43 11.63 -3.76
C SER A 25 -15.23 10.95 -5.12
N PRO A 26 -16.27 10.26 -5.65
CA PRO A 26 -16.19 9.65 -6.97
C PRO A 26 -15.93 10.71 -8.04
N LEU A 27 -15.05 10.40 -9.00
CA LEU A 27 -14.73 11.31 -10.11
C LEU A 27 -15.85 11.35 -11.16
N TYR A 28 -16.59 10.26 -11.29
CA TYR A 28 -17.66 10.09 -12.27
C TYR A 28 -18.90 9.52 -11.58
N ALA A 29 -20.07 9.92 -12.08
CA ALA A 29 -21.37 9.44 -11.62
C ALA A 29 -22.37 9.41 -12.80
N TYR A 30 -23.32 8.49 -12.75
CA TYR A 30 -24.40 8.39 -13.74
C TYR A 30 -25.66 9.08 -13.21
N ALA A 31 -26.37 9.79 -14.09
CA ALA A 31 -27.69 10.36 -13.84
C ALA A 31 -28.59 10.17 -15.07
N PRO A 32 -29.92 10.11 -14.90
CA PRO A 32 -30.86 10.09 -16.02
C PRO A 32 -30.64 11.25 -16.98
N LYS A 33 -30.93 11.05 -18.27
CA LYS A 33 -30.82 12.10 -19.30
C LYS A 33 -31.60 13.34 -18.87
N GLY A 34 -30.95 14.50 -18.93
CA GLY A 34 -31.52 15.79 -18.49
C GLY A 34 -31.40 16.07 -16.99
N ARG A 35 -30.83 15.17 -16.19
CA ARG A 35 -30.55 15.38 -14.76
C ARG A 35 -29.05 15.46 -14.50
N ARG A 36 -28.65 16.30 -13.54
CA ARG A 36 -27.27 16.43 -13.07
C ARG A 36 -27.01 15.48 -11.90
N ALA A 37 -25.85 14.82 -11.89
CA ALA A 37 -25.34 14.13 -10.72
C ALA A 37 -24.67 15.15 -9.77
N TYR A 38 -25.01 15.11 -8.48
CA TYR A 38 -24.48 16.01 -7.48
C TYR A 38 -23.69 15.23 -6.42
N ALA A 39 -22.62 15.85 -5.92
CA ALA A 39 -21.87 15.38 -4.77
C ALA A 39 -21.58 16.55 -3.83
N LYS A 40 -21.53 16.29 -2.53
CA LYS A 40 -21.16 17.28 -1.51
C LYS A 40 -19.93 16.79 -0.77
N VAL A 41 -18.92 17.65 -0.69
CA VAL A 41 -17.66 17.41 0.02
C VAL A 41 -17.36 18.60 0.95
N PRO A 42 -16.59 18.40 2.03
CA PRO A 42 -16.18 19.50 2.88
C PRO A 42 -15.29 20.47 2.10
N ARG A 43 -15.51 21.78 2.27
CA ARG A 43 -14.63 22.81 1.71
C ARG A 43 -13.23 22.75 2.34
N ASN A 44 -13.18 22.58 3.65
CA ASN A 44 -11.96 22.38 4.42
C ASN A 44 -11.82 20.89 4.73
N ARG A 45 -10.90 20.22 4.03
CA ARG A 45 -10.68 18.77 4.13
C ARG A 45 -9.88 18.32 5.37
N GLY A 46 -9.37 19.27 6.15
CA GLY A 46 -8.45 18.99 7.26
C GLY A 46 -7.08 18.50 6.77
N ALA A 47 -6.31 17.92 7.69
CA ALA A 47 -5.05 17.26 7.36
C ALA A 47 -5.30 15.99 6.54
N ASN A 48 -4.33 15.62 5.69
CA ASN A 48 -4.37 14.31 5.05
C ASN A 48 -4.20 13.22 6.10
N THR A 49 -4.87 12.09 5.90
CA THR A 49 -4.58 10.82 6.57
C THR A 49 -3.71 10.00 5.62
N THR A 50 -2.53 9.61 6.08
CA THR A 50 -1.59 8.78 5.32
C THR A 50 -1.66 7.36 5.85
N LEU A 51 -1.89 6.39 4.96
CA LEU A 51 -1.84 4.97 5.25
C LEU A 51 -0.47 4.44 4.85
N LEU A 52 0.34 4.02 5.81
CA LEU A 52 1.53 3.19 5.58
C LEU A 52 1.09 1.73 5.64
N ALA A 53 1.43 0.95 4.62
CA ALA A 53 1.01 -0.44 4.56
C ALA A 53 2.06 -1.33 3.89
N SER A 54 1.90 -2.62 4.11
CA SER A 54 2.61 -3.65 3.37
C SER A 54 1.65 -4.49 2.52
N MET A 55 2.17 -5.17 1.51
CA MET A 55 1.44 -6.13 0.70
C MET A 55 2.33 -7.33 0.38
N SER A 56 1.73 -8.52 0.41
CA SER A 56 2.33 -9.76 -0.08
C SER A 56 1.37 -10.44 -1.06
N LEU A 57 1.77 -11.57 -1.66
CA LEU A 57 0.87 -12.40 -2.45
C LEU A 57 -0.40 -12.86 -1.70
N GLN A 58 -0.42 -12.79 -0.37
CA GLN A 58 -1.59 -13.16 0.42
C GLN A 58 -2.64 -12.04 0.52
N GLY A 59 -2.28 -10.79 0.23
CA GLY A 59 -3.13 -9.62 0.44
C GLY A 59 -2.39 -8.44 1.08
N MET A 60 -3.17 -7.46 1.54
CA MET A 60 -2.67 -6.39 2.40
C MET A 60 -2.14 -6.96 3.71
N GLY A 61 -0.99 -6.48 4.14
CA GLY A 61 -0.34 -6.84 5.39
C GLY A 61 -0.50 -5.76 6.46
N PRO A 62 0.37 -5.77 7.50
CA PRO A 62 0.38 -4.76 8.54
C PRO A 62 0.37 -3.33 8.00
N CYS A 63 -0.48 -2.50 8.57
CA CYS A 63 -0.67 -1.11 8.16
C CYS A 63 -0.94 -0.19 9.36
N VAL A 64 -0.69 1.10 9.18
CA VAL A 64 -1.02 2.15 10.16
C VAL A 64 -1.52 3.39 9.42
N ALA A 65 -2.58 3.99 9.94
CA ALA A 65 -3.07 5.29 9.48
C ALA A 65 -2.56 6.40 10.41
N VAL A 66 -1.89 7.39 9.85
CA VAL A 66 -1.34 8.55 10.56
C VAL A 66 -1.92 9.84 10.00
N GLU A 67 -2.06 10.86 10.84
CA GLU A 67 -2.47 12.18 10.39
C GLU A 67 -1.24 13.00 9.99
N GLY A 68 -1.26 13.58 8.79
CA GLY A 68 -0.13 14.32 8.22
C GLY A 68 0.76 13.48 7.30
N PRO A 69 1.92 14.04 6.89
CA PRO A 69 2.84 13.40 5.96
C PRO A 69 3.66 12.28 6.63
N THR A 70 4.12 11.32 5.82
CA THR A 70 5.15 10.37 6.24
C THR A 70 6.49 11.10 6.34
N THR A 71 7.05 11.16 7.55
CA THR A 71 8.44 11.55 7.77
C THR A 71 9.29 10.30 7.97
N ALA A 72 10.62 10.39 7.83
CA ALA A 72 11.52 9.28 8.12
C ALA A 72 11.28 8.68 9.52
N ARG A 73 10.96 9.51 10.52
CA ARG A 73 10.66 9.06 11.89
C ARG A 73 9.34 8.28 11.98
N VAL A 74 8.32 8.72 11.24
CA VAL A 74 7.02 8.00 11.18
C VAL A 74 7.20 6.66 10.46
N PHE A 75 7.95 6.64 9.37
CA PHE A 75 8.28 5.42 8.64
C PHE A 75 9.06 4.44 9.51
N GLU A 76 10.10 4.90 10.21
CA GLU A 76 10.87 4.07 11.13
C GLU A 76 10.02 3.49 12.25
N ALA A 77 9.13 4.29 12.86
CA ALA A 77 8.21 3.82 13.89
C ALA A 77 7.23 2.76 13.35
N TYR A 78 6.74 2.93 12.12
CA TYR A 78 5.95 1.90 11.44
C TYR A 78 6.75 0.60 11.26
N VAL A 79 8.00 0.70 10.78
CA VAL A 79 8.86 -0.47 10.59
C VAL A 79 9.10 -1.18 11.92
N GLU A 80 9.47 -0.45 12.97
CA GLU A 80 9.79 -1.00 14.28
C GLU A 80 8.58 -1.65 14.95
N LYS A 81 7.44 -0.94 15.00
CA LYS A 81 6.30 -1.33 15.83
C LYS A 81 5.28 -2.19 15.11
N VAL A 82 5.24 -2.15 13.78
CA VAL A 82 4.14 -2.74 12.99
C VAL A 82 4.67 -3.76 11.98
N LEU A 83 5.63 -3.37 11.13
CA LEU A 83 6.11 -4.26 10.06
C LEU A 83 7.02 -5.36 10.60
N ALA A 84 8.15 -5.00 11.23
CA ALA A 84 9.20 -5.94 11.62
C ALA A 84 8.70 -7.09 12.52
N PRO A 85 7.76 -6.90 13.47
CA PRO A 85 7.20 -8.00 14.26
C PRO A 85 6.44 -9.06 13.43
N SER A 86 5.94 -8.69 12.25
CA SER A 86 5.20 -9.59 11.36
C SER A 86 6.07 -10.33 10.34
N LEU A 87 7.32 -9.87 10.15
CA LEU A 87 8.21 -10.41 9.13
C LEU A 87 8.66 -11.83 9.49
N ARG A 88 8.81 -12.65 8.45
CA ARG A 88 9.28 -14.03 8.53
C ARG A 88 10.66 -14.14 7.88
N ARG A 89 11.53 -14.93 8.49
CA ARG A 89 12.89 -15.20 7.99
C ARG A 89 12.88 -15.50 6.49
N GLY A 90 13.79 -14.86 5.77
CA GLY A 90 13.97 -15.05 4.33
C GLY A 90 13.04 -14.20 3.46
N GLN A 91 12.12 -13.41 4.03
CA GLN A 91 11.37 -12.41 3.26
C GLN A 91 12.28 -11.28 2.76
N ILE A 92 11.82 -10.62 1.72
CA ILE A 92 12.47 -9.50 1.06
C ILE A 92 11.48 -8.34 1.09
N VAL A 93 11.78 -7.34 1.90
CA VAL A 93 11.03 -6.09 1.95
C VAL A 93 11.47 -5.23 0.79
N VAL A 94 10.50 -4.75 0.01
CA VAL A 94 10.71 -3.90 -1.16
C VAL A 94 10.04 -2.56 -0.92
N LEU A 95 10.82 -1.49 -1.02
CA LEU A 95 10.39 -0.10 -0.90
C LEU A 95 10.64 0.65 -2.20
N ASP A 96 9.94 1.76 -2.42
CA ASP A 96 10.36 2.72 -3.44
C ASP A 96 11.67 3.42 -3.03
N ASN A 97 12.27 4.20 -3.95
CA ASN A 97 13.59 4.81 -3.72
C ASN A 97 13.55 6.18 -3.00
N LEU A 98 12.45 6.55 -2.34
CA LEU A 98 12.33 7.84 -1.68
C LEU A 98 13.31 7.99 -0.50
N SER A 99 13.78 9.21 -0.27
CA SER A 99 14.71 9.51 0.82
C SER A 99 14.11 9.23 2.20
N ALA A 100 12.80 9.40 2.35
CA ALA A 100 12.08 9.10 3.60
C ALA A 100 12.15 7.62 3.98
N HIS A 101 12.33 6.72 3.01
CA HIS A 101 12.44 5.27 3.23
C HIS A 101 13.85 4.81 3.59
N LYS A 102 14.86 5.67 3.43
CA LYS A 102 16.28 5.33 3.65
C LYS A 102 16.72 5.51 5.10
N SER A 103 15.91 5.07 6.07
CA SER A 103 16.35 5.00 7.46
C SER A 103 17.30 3.81 7.67
N GLN A 104 18.49 4.10 8.19
CA GLN A 104 19.46 3.08 8.58
C GLN A 104 18.88 2.16 9.68
N ARG A 105 18.15 2.73 10.64
CA ARG A 105 17.51 1.95 11.71
C ARG A 105 16.41 1.05 11.17
N ALA A 106 15.62 1.52 10.20
CA ALA A 106 14.60 0.68 9.55
C ALA A 106 15.23 -0.52 8.83
N ARG A 107 16.38 -0.31 8.16
CA ARG A 107 17.15 -1.41 7.56
C ARG A 107 17.58 -2.44 8.59
N GLU A 108 18.21 -2.00 9.68
CA GLU A 108 18.69 -2.88 10.75
C GLU A 108 17.55 -3.71 11.33
N LEU A 109 16.41 -3.09 11.63
CA LEU A 109 15.23 -3.78 12.16
C LEU A 109 14.69 -4.88 11.22
N ILE A 110 14.78 -4.68 9.91
CA ILE A 110 14.38 -5.68 8.92
C ILE A 110 15.41 -6.82 8.86
N GLU A 111 16.70 -6.47 8.83
CA GLU A 111 17.80 -7.44 8.73
C GLU A 111 17.96 -8.28 10.01
N GLU A 112 17.68 -7.72 11.19
CA GLU A 112 17.58 -8.42 12.48
C GLU A 112 16.54 -9.56 12.44
N ARG A 113 15.51 -9.45 11.58
CA ARG A 113 14.51 -10.52 11.34
C ARG A 113 14.96 -11.56 10.31
N SER A 114 16.25 -11.57 9.95
CA SER A 114 16.79 -12.39 8.86
C SER A 114 16.07 -12.16 7.52
N CYS A 115 15.62 -10.93 7.28
CA CYS A 115 15.02 -10.48 6.03
C CYS A 115 16.01 -9.60 5.25
N GLN A 116 15.69 -9.33 3.98
CA GLN A 116 16.47 -8.42 3.14
C GLN A 116 15.66 -7.16 2.86
N LEU A 117 16.33 -6.02 2.71
CA LEU A 117 15.71 -4.78 2.24
C LEU A 117 16.25 -4.40 0.86
N LEU A 118 15.34 -4.27 -0.10
CA LEU A 118 15.59 -3.81 -1.47
C LEU A 118 14.81 -2.53 -1.76
N TYR A 119 15.38 -1.72 -2.65
CA TYR A 119 14.72 -0.53 -3.19
C TYR A 119 14.45 -0.74 -4.67
N LEU A 120 13.27 -0.36 -5.13
CA LEU A 120 12.97 -0.27 -6.55
C LEU A 120 13.84 0.81 -7.21
N PRO A 121 14.11 0.72 -8.51
CA PRO A 121 14.71 1.82 -9.25
C PRO A 121 13.85 3.09 -9.12
N PRO A 122 14.43 4.30 -9.29
CA PRO A 122 13.64 5.53 -9.34
C PRO A 122 12.53 5.45 -10.40
N TYR A 123 11.41 6.13 -10.14
CA TYR A 123 10.27 6.25 -11.09
C TYR A 123 9.76 4.90 -11.62
N SER A 124 9.72 3.89 -10.76
CA SER A 124 9.33 2.51 -11.09
C SER A 124 8.02 2.06 -10.40
N PRO A 125 6.95 2.89 -10.38
CA PRO A 125 5.71 2.52 -9.68
C PRO A 125 5.03 1.30 -10.32
N ASP A 126 5.23 1.07 -11.62
CA ASP A 126 4.69 -0.09 -12.33
C ASP A 126 5.24 -1.43 -11.80
N PHE A 127 6.37 -1.40 -11.09
CA PHE A 127 6.95 -2.56 -10.42
C PHE A 127 6.56 -2.63 -8.93
N ASN A 128 5.60 -1.83 -8.46
CA ASN A 128 5.15 -1.80 -7.08
C ASN A 128 3.67 -2.24 -6.96
N PRO A 129 3.38 -3.55 -6.76
CA PRO A 129 2.01 -4.07 -6.72
C PRO A 129 1.08 -3.42 -5.69
N ILE A 130 1.63 -2.84 -4.62
CA ILE A 130 0.82 -2.19 -3.58
C ILE A 130 0.09 -0.95 -4.11
N GLU A 131 0.61 -0.30 -5.15
CA GLU A 131 0.00 0.88 -5.78
C GLU A 131 -1.37 0.54 -6.40
N GLU A 132 -1.52 -0.65 -6.97
CA GLU A 132 -2.83 -1.13 -7.45
C GLU A 132 -3.79 -1.42 -6.30
N GLY A 133 -3.27 -1.98 -5.20
CA GLY A 133 -4.01 -2.12 -3.94
C GLY A 133 -4.53 -0.77 -3.43
N PHE A 134 -3.67 0.24 -3.39
CA PHE A 134 -4.03 1.60 -3.00
C PHE A 134 -5.01 2.26 -3.97
N SER A 135 -4.89 2.01 -5.27
CA SER A 135 -5.87 2.45 -6.26
C SER A 135 -7.26 1.86 -5.98
N LYS A 136 -7.35 0.56 -5.72
CA LYS A 136 -8.60 -0.14 -5.36
C LYS A 136 -9.16 0.38 -4.03
N ILE A 137 -8.33 0.55 -3.00
CA ILE A 137 -8.72 1.13 -1.71
C ILE A 137 -9.27 2.55 -1.89
N LYS A 138 -8.56 3.44 -2.60
CA LYS A 138 -9.02 4.80 -2.87
C LYS A 138 -10.34 4.80 -3.64
N GLY A 139 -10.54 3.88 -4.57
CA GLY A 139 -11.80 3.67 -5.26
C GLY A 139 -12.96 3.36 -4.30
N ALA A 140 -12.73 2.47 -3.33
CA ALA A 140 -13.71 2.16 -2.29
C ALA A 140 -13.98 3.37 -1.37
N LEU A 141 -12.94 4.09 -0.94
CA LEU A 141 -13.09 5.28 -0.10
C LEU A 141 -13.88 6.40 -0.81
N ARG A 142 -13.66 6.59 -2.12
CA ARG A 142 -14.43 7.54 -2.93
C ARG A 142 -15.92 7.20 -2.90
N LYS A 143 -16.26 5.92 -3.04
CA LYS A 143 -17.65 5.43 -3.00
C LYS A 143 -18.26 5.56 -1.61
N ALA A 144 -17.51 5.25 -0.55
CA ALA A 144 -17.96 5.38 0.83
C ALA A 144 -18.26 6.84 1.21
N GLY A 145 -17.46 7.79 0.69
CA GLY A 145 -17.73 9.21 0.86
C GLY A 145 -17.71 9.67 2.31
N ALA A 146 -16.81 9.11 3.14
CA ALA A 146 -16.63 9.51 4.53
C ALA A 146 -16.30 11.01 4.65
N ARG A 147 -16.89 11.68 5.63
CA ARG A 147 -16.81 13.15 5.82
C ARG A 147 -16.21 13.56 7.15
N THR A 148 -15.99 12.61 8.05
CA THR A 148 -15.23 12.80 9.29
C THR A 148 -14.00 11.90 9.28
N ARG A 149 -13.05 12.15 10.19
CA ARG A 149 -11.85 11.34 10.28
C ARG A 149 -12.18 9.93 10.76
N GLU A 150 -13.06 9.80 11.74
CA GLU A 150 -13.48 8.53 12.34
C GLU A 150 -14.09 7.63 11.26
N THR A 151 -15.06 8.16 10.51
CA THR A 151 -15.71 7.43 9.41
C THR A 151 -14.75 7.10 8.25
N LEU A 152 -13.70 7.90 8.06
CA LEU A 152 -12.65 7.62 7.07
C LEU A 152 -11.75 6.46 7.53
N ILE A 153 -11.42 6.37 8.82
CA ILE A 153 -10.66 5.25 9.39
C ILE A 153 -11.49 3.95 9.32
N ASP A 154 -12.77 4.00 9.65
CA ASP A 154 -13.65 2.83 9.53
C ASP A 154 -13.73 2.35 8.07
N ALA A 155 -13.92 3.29 7.12
CA ALA A 155 -13.96 2.98 5.70
C ALA A 155 -12.62 2.42 5.18
N LEU A 156 -11.49 2.90 5.71
CA LEU A 156 -10.16 2.34 5.42
C LEU A 156 -10.08 0.87 5.84
N GLY A 157 -10.52 0.53 7.06
CA GLY A 157 -10.53 -0.84 7.56
C GLY A 157 -11.34 -1.78 6.66
N VAL A 158 -12.54 -1.36 6.25
CA VAL A 158 -13.39 -2.10 5.31
C VAL A 158 -12.72 -2.25 3.94
N ALA A 159 -12.15 -1.17 3.41
CA ALA A 159 -11.52 -1.18 2.08
C ALA A 159 -10.25 -2.04 2.02
N ILE A 160 -9.42 -2.02 3.06
CA ILE A 160 -8.23 -2.87 3.19
C ILE A 160 -8.66 -4.35 3.23
N SER A 161 -9.68 -4.67 4.04
CA SER A 161 -10.21 -6.04 4.18
C SER A 161 -10.87 -6.56 2.89
N ALA A 162 -11.26 -5.68 1.98
CA ALA A 162 -11.84 -6.05 0.69
C ALA A 162 -10.77 -6.43 -0.37
N ILE A 163 -9.48 -6.23 -0.10
CA ILE A 163 -8.40 -6.73 -0.96
C ILE A 163 -8.25 -8.23 -0.72
N THR A 164 -8.63 -9.02 -1.72
CA THR A 164 -8.54 -10.48 -1.64
C THR A 164 -7.13 -10.96 -2.02
N THR A 165 -6.81 -12.19 -1.64
CA THR A 165 -5.59 -12.88 -2.12
C THR A 165 -5.53 -12.94 -3.64
N ARG A 166 -6.67 -13.13 -4.32
CA ARG A 166 -6.73 -13.14 -5.79
C ARG A 166 -6.35 -11.78 -6.38
N ASP A 167 -6.82 -10.69 -5.78
CA ASP A 167 -6.43 -9.34 -6.19
C ASP A 167 -4.92 -9.15 -6.06
N ALA A 168 -4.35 -9.48 -4.90
CA ALA A 168 -2.92 -9.33 -4.65
C ALA A 168 -2.06 -10.16 -5.62
N GLN A 169 -2.48 -11.39 -5.92
CA GLN A 169 -1.82 -12.21 -6.94
C GLN A 169 -1.86 -11.55 -8.32
N GLY A 170 -3.02 -10.99 -8.72
CA GLY A 170 -3.17 -10.25 -9.97
C GLY A 170 -2.28 -9.01 -10.04
N PHE A 171 -2.19 -8.23 -8.96
CA PHE A 171 -1.30 -7.06 -8.89
C PHE A 171 0.17 -7.44 -8.99
N PHE A 172 0.58 -8.53 -8.32
CA PHE A 172 1.94 -9.06 -8.43
C PHE A 172 2.25 -9.52 -9.85
N GLU A 173 1.33 -10.23 -10.50
CA GLU A 173 1.50 -10.67 -11.89
C GLU A 173 1.61 -9.48 -12.86
N HIS A 174 0.79 -8.44 -12.68
CA HIS A 174 0.85 -7.22 -13.48
C HIS A 174 2.18 -6.48 -13.31
N GLY A 175 2.71 -6.41 -12.07
CA GLY A 175 4.06 -5.90 -11.78
C GLY A 175 5.21 -6.80 -12.24
N GLY A 176 4.92 -7.92 -12.89
CA GLY A 176 5.93 -8.85 -13.45
C GLY A 176 6.40 -9.96 -12.50
N TYR A 177 5.83 -10.06 -11.29
CA TYR A 177 6.20 -11.03 -10.28
C TYR A 177 5.37 -12.32 -10.40
N ARG A 178 5.73 -13.14 -11.39
CA ARG A 178 5.02 -14.39 -11.67
C ARG A 178 5.44 -15.52 -10.74
N LEU A 179 4.47 -16.22 -10.16
CA LEU A 179 4.73 -17.47 -9.46
C LEU A 179 5.36 -18.48 -10.44
N PRO A 180 6.43 -19.20 -10.04
CA PRO A 180 7.02 -20.23 -10.89
C PRO A 180 5.96 -21.28 -11.24
N VAL A 181 5.81 -21.55 -12.53
CA VAL A 181 4.83 -22.50 -13.06
C VAL A 181 5.43 -23.92 -13.03
N HIS A 182 5.68 -24.50 -11.86
CA HIS A 182 6.22 -25.86 -11.70
C HIS A 182 5.90 -26.40 -10.30
N PHE A 183 5.19 -27.51 -10.03
CA PHE A 183 4.46 -28.54 -10.80
C PHE A 183 3.19 -28.85 -9.97
N LEU A 184 2.02 -28.96 -10.61
CA LEU A 184 0.91 -29.74 -10.03
C LEU A 184 1.28 -31.22 -10.07
#